data_AF-A0A3R7PFV4-F1
#
_entry.id   AF-A0A3R7PFV4-F1
#
_cell.length_a   1.000
_cell.length_b   1.000
_cell.length_c   1.000
_cell.angle_alpha   90.00
_cell.angle_beta   90.00
_cell.angle_gamma   90.00
#
_symmetry.space_group_name_H-M   'P 1'
#
loop_
_entity.id
_entity.type
_entity.pdbx_description
1 polymer ?
#
loop_
_entity_poly.entity_id
_entity_poly.type
_entity_poly.pdbx_seq_one_letter_code
_entity_poly.pdbx_strand_id
1 'polypeptide(L)'
;MKSAVLCASVTLSMIAPGIAHPEHEFMAGLSAPSPATVLLITGPDLVDSWKPFAAWKKRLGKPVRILSTTQISERYEAKDLQEKIRRCIRNHTDHLGTRWIILGGDSEENGKGVVPARDTLHRTQAGELTKVPTDIYYLSKKDWDSDNDGIYGEWQEDKESIDYPDGDVGLGRIPVRRTEDVKAYTDKVIAYESRYPESEFAISMAYASSTLPLGTELRTSWNQQISKVLEGGSLRYFFSAPGKGKTFGPAEWLTLVNSCANGKLHLKGPGNHDGWLFENNAMITKAEVSQLTNREAYPIMTTTSPYTGQFDRGEDPSIVESMIRTPERGAIAVVAPSRHGPSSGQEEILSQFWEHGLGQKVSAGAALSLLKAGMAQQATAAPSAHLLACELNLLGDPTLGLRGTVPRTPTVKGPRELPPGNLSLIIESDAPHSIVSLQDDYGLYAVTLADESGNVVFPLNVVEDSTITITVSGPEYNAVTLRIPVR
;
A
#
# COMPACT_ATOMS: atom_id res chain seq x y z
N MET A 1 -46.03 -45.15 15.52
CA MET A 1 -45.64 -43.98 16.34
C MET A 1 -44.33 -44.28 17.06
N LYS A 2 -43.24 -43.61 16.63
CA LYS A 2 -42.09 -43.13 17.40
C LYS A 2 -40.95 -42.88 16.40
N SER A 3 -40.77 -41.62 16.04
CA SER A 3 -39.70 -41.13 15.18
C SER A 3 -38.39 -41.09 15.97
N ALA A 4 -37.33 -41.62 15.38
CA ALA A 4 -35.95 -41.45 15.85
C ALA A 4 -35.41 -40.12 15.29
N VAL A 5 -34.94 -39.26 16.18
CA VAL A 5 -34.18 -38.05 15.83
C VAL A 5 -32.71 -38.40 15.97
N LEU A 6 -31.98 -38.36 14.85
CA LEU A 6 -30.53 -38.53 14.80
C LEU A 6 -29.90 -37.14 14.95
N CYS A 7 -29.30 -36.85 16.10
CA CYS A 7 -28.43 -35.68 16.28
C CYS A 7 -27.07 -35.98 15.65
N ALA A 8 -26.68 -35.22 14.63
CA ALA A 8 -25.32 -35.20 14.11
C ALA A 8 -24.55 -34.08 14.80
N SER A 9 -23.64 -34.45 15.70
CA SER A 9 -22.68 -33.56 16.34
C SER A 9 -21.55 -33.27 15.36
N VAL A 10 -21.39 -32.03 14.91
CA VAL A 10 -20.21 -31.59 14.16
C VAL A 10 -19.09 -31.32 15.16
N THR A 11 -18.13 -32.24 15.23
CA THR A 11 -16.85 -32.00 15.92
C THR A 11 -16.00 -31.04 15.09
N LEU A 12 -15.85 -29.81 15.56
CA LEU A 12 -14.84 -28.88 15.07
C LEU A 12 -13.46 -29.45 15.43
N SER A 13 -12.70 -29.89 14.42
CA SER A 13 -11.28 -30.19 14.61
C SER A 13 -10.52 -28.87 14.70
N MET A 14 -9.95 -28.59 15.87
CA MET A 14 -9.01 -27.49 16.05
C MET A 14 -7.70 -27.87 15.34
N ILE A 15 -7.40 -27.18 14.24
CA ILE A 15 -6.08 -27.19 13.61
C ILE A 15 -5.21 -26.13 14.30
N ALA A 16 -3.95 -26.48 14.55
CA ALA A 16 -2.95 -25.69 15.26
C ALA A 16 -2.61 -24.34 14.55
N PRO A 17 -2.08 -23.34 15.28
CA PRO A 17 -1.92 -21.98 14.78
C PRO A 17 -0.65 -21.84 13.93
N GLY A 18 -0.80 -22.03 12.62
CA GLY A 18 -0.01 -21.32 11.62
C GLY A 18 -0.90 -20.22 11.06
N ILE A 19 -0.94 -19.07 11.74
CA ILE A 19 -1.89 -18.00 11.44
C ILE A 19 -1.54 -17.40 10.07
N ALA A 20 -2.26 -17.81 9.04
CA ALA A 20 -2.44 -16.97 7.86
C ALA A 20 -3.14 -15.69 8.34
N HIS A 21 -2.59 -14.52 7.97
CA HIS A 21 -3.17 -13.23 8.34
C HIS A 21 -4.63 -13.16 7.82
N PRO A 22 -5.58 -12.53 8.55
CA PRO A 22 -7.01 -12.48 8.20
C PRO A 22 -7.34 -11.94 6.79
N GLU A 23 -6.37 -11.37 6.08
CA GLU A 23 -6.49 -10.96 4.68
C GLU A 23 -6.58 -12.15 3.68
N HIS A 24 -6.14 -13.35 4.08
CA HIS A 24 -6.18 -14.57 3.25
C HIS A 24 -7.43 -15.44 3.48
N GLU A 25 -7.99 -15.46 4.70
CA GLU A 25 -9.13 -16.32 5.06
C GLU A 25 -10.46 -15.87 4.43
N PHE A 26 -10.61 -14.59 4.10
CA PHE A 26 -11.88 -14.01 3.62
C PHE A 26 -12.15 -14.20 2.12
N MET A 27 -11.18 -14.74 1.36
CA MET A 27 -11.28 -14.92 -0.10
C MET A 27 -11.94 -16.24 -0.53
N ALA A 28 -12.29 -17.11 0.43
CA ALA A 28 -12.83 -18.43 0.15
C ALA A 28 -14.37 -18.43 0.19
N GLY A 29 -15.03 -18.53 -0.97
CA GLY A 29 -16.45 -18.84 -1.04
C GLY A 29 -17.09 -18.65 -2.42
N LEU A 30 -17.98 -19.59 -2.80
CA LEU A 30 -18.95 -19.39 -3.87
C LEU A 30 -20.17 -18.65 -3.29
N SER A 31 -20.13 -17.32 -3.18
CA SER A 31 -21.32 -16.55 -2.83
C SER A 31 -21.36 -15.18 -3.51
N ALA A 32 -22.53 -14.52 -3.43
CA ALA A 32 -22.92 -13.22 -4.01
C ALA A 32 -21.83 -12.13 -3.92
N PRO A 33 -21.90 -11.02 -4.71
CA PRO A 33 -20.76 -10.12 -4.88
C PRO A 33 -20.17 -9.71 -3.53
N SER A 34 -18.94 -10.16 -3.27
CA SER A 34 -18.23 -9.88 -2.03
C SER A 34 -18.26 -8.37 -1.77
N PRO A 35 -18.61 -7.92 -0.54
CA PRO A 35 -18.55 -6.51 -0.22
C PRO A 35 -17.16 -5.95 -0.57
N ALA A 36 -17.11 -4.73 -1.11
CA ALA A 36 -15.87 -4.18 -1.63
C ALA A 36 -14.78 -4.17 -0.56
N THR A 37 -13.72 -4.93 -0.79
CA THR A 37 -12.59 -5.05 0.15
C THR A 37 -11.71 -3.81 0.12
N VAL A 38 -11.76 -3.04 -0.98
CA VAL A 38 -11.04 -1.78 -1.17
C VAL A 38 -12.03 -0.63 -1.37
N LEU A 39 -11.88 0.44 -0.59
CA LEU A 39 -12.54 1.73 -0.84
C LEU A 39 -11.51 2.70 -1.44
N LEU A 40 -11.78 3.18 -2.65
CA LEU A 40 -11.00 4.22 -3.31
C LEU A 40 -11.78 5.53 -3.31
N ILE A 41 -11.22 6.54 -2.66
CA ILE A 41 -11.78 7.90 -2.61
C ILE A 41 -10.97 8.80 -3.53
N THR A 42 -11.62 9.56 -4.40
CA THR A 42 -10.95 10.41 -5.39
C THR A 42 -11.78 11.65 -5.74
N GLY A 43 -11.23 12.58 -6.53
CA GLY A 43 -11.99 13.71 -7.06
C GLY A 43 -12.96 13.27 -8.18
N PRO A 44 -14.07 13.99 -8.40
CA PRO A 44 -15.06 13.64 -9.42
C PRO A 44 -14.45 13.48 -10.82
N ASP A 45 -13.51 14.35 -11.18
CA ASP A 45 -12.87 14.36 -12.52
C ASP A 45 -11.94 13.17 -12.77
N LEU A 46 -11.51 12.46 -11.72
CA LEU A 46 -10.61 11.31 -11.85
C LEU A 46 -11.33 9.96 -11.79
N VAL A 47 -12.61 9.91 -11.41
CA VAL A 47 -13.37 8.66 -11.21
C VAL A 47 -13.24 7.69 -12.40
N ASP A 48 -13.39 8.21 -13.62
CA ASP A 48 -13.31 7.38 -14.83
C ASP A 48 -11.90 6.83 -15.09
N SER A 49 -10.86 7.62 -14.80
CA SER A 49 -9.47 7.20 -14.95
C SER A 49 -9.07 6.08 -13.98
N TRP A 50 -9.79 5.90 -12.88
CA TRP A 50 -9.58 4.81 -11.91
C TRP A 50 -10.24 3.49 -12.30
N LYS A 51 -11.13 3.47 -13.30
CA LYS A 51 -11.81 2.23 -13.74
C LYS A 51 -10.83 1.11 -14.16
N PRO A 52 -9.75 1.37 -14.91
CA PRO A 52 -8.77 0.34 -15.25
C PRO A 52 -8.06 -0.23 -14.01
N PHE A 53 -7.71 0.62 -13.03
CA PHE A 53 -7.13 0.19 -11.75
C PHE A 53 -8.10 -0.71 -10.98
N ALA A 54 -9.36 -0.27 -10.83
CA ALA A 54 -10.40 -1.05 -10.15
C ALA A 54 -10.66 -2.40 -10.83
N ALA A 55 -10.70 -2.43 -12.16
CA ALA A 55 -10.85 -3.67 -12.94
C ALA A 55 -9.65 -4.61 -12.76
N TRP A 56 -8.43 -4.07 -12.68
CA TRP A 56 -7.24 -4.86 -12.36
C TRP A 56 -7.30 -5.46 -10.95
N LYS A 57 -7.58 -4.64 -9.93
CA LYS A 57 -7.70 -5.13 -8.54
C LYS A 57 -8.81 -6.16 -8.37
N LYS A 58 -9.96 -5.97 -9.04
CA LYS A 58 -11.04 -6.96 -9.06
C LYS A 58 -10.57 -8.32 -9.62
N ARG A 59 -9.71 -8.32 -10.66
CA ARG A 59 -9.08 -9.54 -11.22
C ARG A 59 -8.13 -10.23 -10.24
N LEU A 60 -7.59 -9.51 -9.26
CA LEU A 60 -6.77 -10.10 -8.20
C LEU A 60 -7.59 -10.49 -6.96
N GLY A 61 -8.92 -10.55 -7.08
CA GLY A 61 -9.81 -10.87 -5.96
C GLY A 61 -10.11 -9.68 -5.04
N LYS A 62 -9.65 -8.47 -5.36
CA LYS A 62 -9.78 -7.26 -4.51
C LYS A 62 -10.79 -6.28 -5.13
N PRO A 63 -12.11 -6.52 -5.02
CA PRO A 63 -13.11 -5.62 -5.60
C PRO A 63 -13.02 -4.22 -5.00
N VAL A 64 -12.98 -3.21 -5.88
CA VAL A 64 -12.81 -1.79 -5.50
C VAL A 64 -14.14 -1.05 -5.62
N ARG A 65 -14.53 -0.34 -4.56
CA ARG A 65 -15.58 0.67 -4.59
C ARG A 65 -14.93 2.04 -4.80
N ILE A 66 -15.25 2.73 -5.89
CA ILE A 66 -14.82 4.11 -6.11
C ILE A 66 -15.92 5.05 -5.60
N LEU A 67 -15.55 6.01 -4.75
CA LEU A 67 -16.40 7.14 -4.35
C LEU A 67 -15.69 8.46 -4.62
N SER A 68 -16.41 9.41 -5.20
CA SER A 68 -15.89 10.78 -5.35
C SER A 68 -16.05 11.58 -4.06
N THR A 69 -15.20 12.58 -3.86
CA THR A 69 -15.33 13.57 -2.78
C THR A 69 -16.66 14.32 -2.84
N THR A 70 -17.21 14.58 -4.04
CA THR A 70 -18.57 15.14 -4.21
C THR A 70 -19.64 14.20 -3.65
N GLN A 71 -19.62 12.92 -4.02
CA GLN A 71 -20.58 11.94 -3.51
C GLN A 71 -20.49 11.79 -1.98
N ILE A 72 -19.30 11.88 -1.41
CA ILE A 72 -19.11 11.83 0.05
C ILE A 72 -19.65 13.11 0.69
N SER A 73 -19.35 14.27 0.11
CA SER A 73 -19.81 15.57 0.60
C SER A 73 -21.34 15.64 0.71
N GLU A 74 -22.04 15.08 -0.27
CA GLU A 74 -23.51 15.06 -0.33
C GLU A 74 -24.16 14.02 0.61
N ARG A 75 -23.45 12.93 0.95
CA ARG A 75 -24.01 11.81 1.73
C ARG A 75 -23.81 11.92 3.23
N TYR A 76 -22.77 12.64 3.66
CA TYR A 76 -22.39 12.72 5.06
C TYR A 76 -22.51 14.16 5.55
N GLU A 77 -23.19 14.35 6.68
CA GLU A 77 -23.24 15.63 7.39
C GLU A 77 -22.08 15.71 8.38
N ALA A 78 -21.28 16.78 8.30
CA ALA A 78 -20.14 17.07 9.17
C ALA A 78 -19.64 18.51 8.94
N LYS A 79 -18.72 19.00 9.80
CA LYS A 79 -18.20 20.39 9.73
C LYS A 79 -17.47 20.68 8.42
N ASP A 80 -16.69 19.72 7.94
CA ASP A 80 -15.86 19.85 6.74
C ASP A 80 -15.76 18.53 5.96
N LEU A 81 -15.15 18.59 4.77
CA LEU A 81 -15.03 17.44 3.87
C LEU A 81 -14.17 16.32 4.47
N GLN A 82 -13.11 16.64 5.19
CA GLN A 82 -12.23 15.66 5.82
C GLN A 82 -13.00 14.84 6.88
N GLU A 83 -13.84 15.47 7.70
CA GLU A 83 -14.67 14.76 8.66
C GLU A 83 -15.71 13.87 7.93
N LYS A 84 -16.28 14.34 6.82
CA LYS A 84 -17.18 13.54 5.97
C LYS A 84 -16.46 12.32 5.38
N ILE A 85 -15.22 12.48 4.91
CA ILE A 85 -14.37 11.38 4.42
C ILE A 85 -14.09 10.38 5.54
N ARG A 86 -13.72 10.84 6.75
CA ARG A 86 -13.51 9.98 7.93
C ARG A 86 -14.76 9.17 8.25
N ARG A 87 -15.93 9.81 8.33
CA ARG A 87 -17.22 9.13 8.58
C ARG A 87 -17.55 8.10 7.48
N CYS A 88 -17.27 8.43 6.22
CA CYS A 88 -17.43 7.49 5.10
C CYS A 88 -16.53 6.27 5.26
N ILE A 89 -15.26 6.46 5.57
CA ILE A 89 -14.29 5.39 5.77
C ILE A 89 -14.73 4.51 6.96
N ARG A 90 -15.08 5.10 8.10
CA ARG A 90 -15.57 4.35 9.27
C ARG A 90 -16.79 3.49 8.95
N ASN A 91 -17.77 4.03 8.22
CA ASN A 91 -18.91 3.23 7.79
C ASN A 91 -18.50 2.02 6.94
N HIS A 92 -17.51 2.16 6.06
CA HIS A 92 -17.04 1.06 5.22
C HIS A 92 -16.24 0.02 6.00
N THR A 93 -15.35 0.46 6.90
CA THR A 93 -14.52 -0.46 7.70
C THR A 93 -15.34 -1.19 8.74
N ASP A 94 -16.31 -0.52 9.36
CA ASP A 94 -17.02 -1.03 10.55
C ASP A 94 -18.24 -1.88 10.17
N HIS A 95 -18.81 -1.64 8.99
CA HIS A 95 -20.07 -2.27 8.58
C HIS A 95 -20.02 -2.97 7.23
N LEU A 96 -19.07 -2.63 6.34
CA LEU A 96 -19.02 -3.13 4.97
C LEU A 96 -17.79 -4.01 4.69
N GLY A 97 -17.00 -4.36 5.71
CA GLY A 97 -15.87 -5.29 5.57
C GLY A 97 -14.71 -4.77 4.73
N THR A 98 -14.63 -3.46 4.48
CA THR A 98 -13.49 -2.85 3.78
C THR A 98 -12.22 -3.00 4.63
N ARG A 99 -11.13 -3.40 3.98
CA ARG A 99 -9.81 -3.65 4.60
C ARG A 99 -8.72 -2.72 4.08
N TRP A 100 -8.92 -2.10 2.92
CA TRP A 100 -7.98 -1.13 2.37
C TRP A 100 -8.67 0.15 1.95
N ILE A 101 -8.05 1.27 2.30
CA ILE A 101 -8.49 2.61 1.94
C ILE A 101 -7.44 3.25 1.06
N ILE A 102 -7.83 3.63 -0.16
CA ILE A 102 -7.01 4.36 -1.10
C ILE A 102 -7.50 5.80 -1.17
N LEU A 103 -6.66 6.74 -0.78
CA LEU A 103 -6.86 8.17 -1.06
C LEU A 103 -6.25 8.44 -2.45
N GLY A 104 -7.05 8.24 -3.49
CA GLY A 104 -6.66 8.33 -4.90
C GLY A 104 -6.66 9.77 -5.42
N GLY A 105 -5.92 10.64 -4.75
CA GLY A 105 -5.83 12.05 -5.11
C GLY A 105 -4.81 12.77 -4.25
N ASP A 106 -4.28 13.85 -4.79
CA ASP A 106 -3.37 14.71 -4.04
C ASP A 106 -4.10 15.62 -3.05
N SER A 107 -3.36 16.11 -2.04
CA SER A 107 -3.81 17.16 -1.12
C SER A 107 -3.22 18.51 -1.54
N GLU A 108 -3.85 19.59 -1.09
CA GLU A 108 -3.31 20.94 -1.21
C GLU A 108 -3.54 21.70 0.09
N GLU A 109 -2.85 22.83 0.23
CA GLU A 109 -2.84 23.63 1.45
C GLU A 109 -4.25 24.04 1.88
N ASN A 110 -4.45 24.10 3.20
CA ASN A 110 -5.70 24.53 3.83
C ASN A 110 -6.87 23.56 3.56
N GLY A 111 -6.59 22.26 3.59
CA GLY A 111 -7.62 21.23 3.47
C GLY A 111 -8.28 21.17 2.09
N LYS A 112 -7.51 21.42 1.03
CA LYS A 112 -7.95 21.37 -0.37
C LYS A 112 -7.27 20.23 -1.13
N GLY A 113 -7.37 20.25 -2.46
CA GLY A 113 -6.86 19.22 -3.34
C GLY A 113 -7.93 18.23 -3.78
N VAL A 114 -7.50 17.20 -4.49
CA VAL A 114 -8.36 16.14 -5.03
C VAL A 114 -8.98 15.32 -3.89
N VAL A 115 -8.15 14.97 -2.91
CA VAL A 115 -8.57 14.37 -1.64
C VAL A 115 -7.77 15.06 -0.53
N PRO A 116 -8.36 15.94 0.27
CA PRO A 116 -7.61 16.69 1.27
C PRO A 116 -6.97 15.78 2.33
N ALA A 117 -5.89 16.22 2.95
CA ALA A 117 -5.38 15.68 4.21
C ALA A 117 -6.06 16.38 5.40
N ARG A 118 -5.89 15.83 6.60
CA ARG A 118 -6.13 16.59 7.83
C ARG A 118 -4.81 17.21 8.29
N ASP A 119 -4.81 18.54 8.44
CA ASP A 119 -3.70 19.25 9.07
C ASP A 119 -3.81 19.11 10.59
N THR A 120 -2.70 18.78 11.25
CA THR A 120 -2.58 18.71 12.71
C THR A 120 -1.53 19.66 13.25
N LEU A 121 -1.70 20.05 14.52
CA LEU A 121 -0.77 20.91 15.23
C LEU A 121 0.12 20.11 16.20
N HIS A 122 1.43 20.36 16.15
CA HIS A 122 2.40 19.71 17.03
C HIS A 122 3.37 20.71 17.63
N ARG A 123 3.52 20.69 18.96
CA ARG A 123 4.49 21.51 19.69
C ARG A 123 5.75 20.70 19.96
N THR A 124 6.88 21.13 19.39
CA THR A 124 8.18 20.48 19.52
C THR A 124 9.17 21.38 20.26
N GLN A 125 10.33 20.83 20.64
CA GLN A 125 11.42 21.64 21.20
C GLN A 125 11.95 22.71 20.22
N ALA A 126 11.78 22.50 18.92
CA ALA A 126 12.23 23.43 17.88
C ALA A 126 11.18 24.50 17.53
N GLY A 127 9.96 24.39 18.08
CA GLY A 127 8.84 25.28 17.79
C GLY A 127 7.56 24.52 17.44
N GLU A 128 6.55 25.28 17.04
CA GLU A 128 5.24 24.78 16.67
C GLU A 128 5.17 24.44 15.18
N LEU A 129 4.51 23.33 14.88
CA LEU A 129 4.20 22.86 13.54
C LEU A 129 2.69 22.91 13.38
N THR A 130 2.19 23.94 12.73
CA THR A 130 0.74 24.23 12.70
C THR A 130 -0.01 23.52 11.58
N LYS A 131 0.69 22.87 10.65
CA LYS A 131 0.11 22.21 9.48
C LYS A 131 0.92 20.96 9.13
N VAL A 132 0.83 19.92 9.96
CA VAL A 132 1.37 18.60 9.63
C VAL A 132 0.25 17.80 8.95
N PRO A 133 0.32 17.51 7.64
CA PRO A 133 -0.72 16.73 6.99
C PRO A 133 -0.63 15.28 7.45
N THR A 134 -1.77 14.70 7.78
CA THR A 134 -1.85 13.31 8.18
C THR A 134 -3.06 12.61 7.59
N ASP A 135 -2.84 11.39 7.09
CA ASP A 135 -3.91 10.55 6.58
C ASP A 135 -4.49 9.63 7.66
N ILE A 136 -3.79 9.37 8.77
CA ILE A 136 -4.28 8.43 9.81
C ILE A 136 -5.52 8.91 10.53
N TYR A 137 -5.76 10.21 10.51
CA TYR A 137 -7.02 10.82 10.91
C TYR A 137 -8.22 10.09 10.29
N TYR A 138 -8.10 9.65 9.04
CA TYR A 138 -9.20 8.99 8.33
C TYR A 138 -9.56 7.59 8.84
N LEU A 139 -8.67 6.95 9.58
CA LEU A 139 -8.97 5.69 10.27
C LEU A 139 -9.53 5.93 11.68
N SER A 140 -9.46 7.14 12.21
CA SER A 140 -9.86 7.46 13.57
C SER A 140 -11.37 7.31 13.80
N LYS A 141 -11.76 6.76 14.96
CA LYS A 141 -13.17 6.76 15.40
C LYS A 141 -13.59 8.13 15.94
N LYS A 142 -12.62 8.99 16.26
CA LYS A 142 -12.82 10.29 16.90
C LYS A 142 -12.42 11.46 15.98
N ASP A 143 -12.91 12.65 16.28
CA ASP A 143 -12.76 13.85 15.45
C ASP A 143 -11.45 14.61 15.64
N TRP A 144 -10.67 14.28 16.69
CA TRP A 144 -9.40 14.93 17.04
C TRP A 144 -9.54 16.43 17.29
N ASP A 145 -10.67 16.89 17.86
CA ASP A 145 -10.98 18.29 18.15
C ASP A 145 -11.81 18.35 19.45
N SER A 146 -11.17 18.11 20.60
CA SER A 146 -11.83 17.93 21.91
C SER A 146 -12.44 19.22 22.44
N ASP A 147 -11.78 20.36 22.23
CA ASP A 147 -12.24 21.66 22.69
C ASP A 147 -13.01 22.45 21.62
N ASN A 148 -13.17 21.86 20.42
CA ASN A 148 -14.01 22.36 19.34
C ASN A 148 -13.54 23.74 18.82
N ASP A 149 -12.24 23.97 18.80
CA ASP A 149 -11.62 25.19 18.30
C ASP A 149 -11.25 25.11 16.80
N GLY A 150 -11.30 23.90 16.22
CA GLY A 150 -11.02 23.63 14.80
C GLY A 150 -9.53 23.48 14.48
N ILE A 151 -8.68 23.41 15.49
CA ILE A 151 -7.29 22.96 15.41
C ILE A 151 -7.30 21.49 15.80
N TYR A 152 -6.79 20.64 14.91
CA TYR A 152 -6.95 19.19 15.09
C TYR A 152 -5.67 18.53 15.59
N GLY A 153 -5.84 17.51 16.43
CA GLY A 153 -4.75 16.63 16.85
C GLY A 153 -3.73 17.30 17.75
N GLU A 154 -4.09 18.39 18.44
CA GLU A 154 -3.28 19.01 19.48
C GLU A 154 -3.06 18.01 20.62
N TRP A 155 -1.82 17.55 20.80
CA TRP A 155 -1.58 16.41 21.68
C TRP A 155 -2.09 16.58 23.12
N GLN A 156 -2.05 17.81 23.66
CA GLN A 156 -2.44 18.07 25.03
C GLN A 156 -3.94 18.42 25.13
N GLU A 157 -4.43 19.28 24.23
CA GLU A 157 -5.78 19.82 24.20
C GLU A 157 -6.78 18.77 23.66
N ASP A 158 -6.40 18.00 22.63
CA ASP A 158 -7.24 16.99 21.97
C ASP A 158 -7.07 15.57 22.49
N LYS A 159 -6.31 15.39 23.57
CA LYS A 159 -5.88 14.08 24.07
C LYS A 159 -7.02 13.07 24.22
N GLU A 160 -8.20 13.52 24.66
CA GLU A 160 -9.37 12.66 24.85
C GLU A 160 -10.05 12.27 23.53
N SER A 161 -9.92 13.12 22.50
CA SER A 161 -10.44 12.89 21.15
C SER A 161 -9.42 12.25 20.18
N ILE A 162 -8.17 12.06 20.57
CA ILE A 162 -7.19 11.35 19.74
C ILE A 162 -7.36 9.84 19.95
N ASP A 163 -7.28 9.07 18.86
CA ASP A 163 -7.08 7.63 18.87
C ASP A 163 -6.16 7.22 17.71
N TYR A 164 -5.68 5.98 17.75
CA TYR A 164 -4.77 5.43 16.76
C TYR A 164 -5.36 4.14 16.17
N PRO A 165 -5.00 3.77 14.93
CA PRO A 165 -5.52 2.55 14.31
C PRO A 165 -5.14 1.31 15.12
N ASP A 166 -5.99 0.30 15.08
CA ASP A 166 -5.81 -1.02 15.71
C ASP A 166 -4.94 -1.97 14.88
N GLY A 167 -4.66 -1.61 13.62
CA GLY A 167 -3.82 -2.38 12.70
C GLY A 167 -4.59 -3.14 11.62
N ASP A 168 -5.93 -3.13 11.67
CA ASP A 168 -6.77 -4.00 10.83
C ASP A 168 -7.07 -3.47 9.42
N VAL A 169 -6.89 -2.17 9.20
CA VAL A 169 -7.25 -1.49 7.95
C VAL A 169 -6.03 -0.80 7.35
N GLY A 170 -5.62 -1.24 6.17
CA GLY A 170 -4.51 -0.63 5.44
C GLY A 170 -4.92 0.71 4.79
N LEU A 171 -4.09 1.74 4.96
CA LEU A 171 -4.30 3.07 4.37
C LEU A 171 -3.10 3.49 3.53
N GLY A 172 -3.37 4.08 2.37
CA GLY A 172 -2.36 4.71 1.53
C GLY A 172 -2.95 5.79 0.64
N ARG A 173 -2.13 6.78 0.31
CA ARG A 173 -2.48 7.86 -0.61
C ARG A 173 -1.76 7.64 -1.93
N ILE A 174 -2.48 7.66 -3.03
CA ILE A 174 -1.88 7.75 -4.36
C ILE A 174 -2.01 9.22 -4.77
N PRO A 175 -1.00 10.07 -4.52
CA PRO A 175 -1.10 11.50 -4.74
C PRO A 175 -1.06 11.77 -6.25
N VAL A 176 -2.21 11.98 -6.86
CA VAL A 176 -2.36 12.25 -8.30
C VAL A 176 -3.27 13.45 -8.50
N ARG A 177 -2.99 14.27 -9.51
CA ARG A 177 -3.80 15.45 -9.83
C ARG A 177 -4.54 15.32 -11.15
N ARG A 178 -4.07 14.45 -12.05
CA ARG A 178 -4.58 14.36 -13.43
C ARG A 178 -4.81 12.93 -13.88
N THR A 179 -5.60 12.79 -14.94
CA THR A 179 -5.89 11.52 -15.61
C THR A 179 -4.63 10.80 -16.09
N GLU A 180 -3.61 11.54 -16.53
CA GLU A 180 -2.33 10.96 -16.97
C GLU A 180 -1.55 10.36 -15.80
N ASP A 181 -1.62 10.99 -14.63
CA ASP A 181 -0.92 10.52 -13.43
C ASP A 181 -1.58 9.21 -12.92
N VAL A 182 -2.92 9.15 -12.95
CA VAL A 182 -3.69 7.92 -12.63
C VAL A 182 -3.33 6.80 -13.59
N LYS A 183 -3.27 7.08 -14.90
CA LYS A 183 -2.87 6.09 -15.91
C LYS A 183 -1.45 5.60 -15.67
N ALA A 184 -0.50 6.52 -15.50
CA ALA A 184 0.91 6.19 -15.27
C ALA A 184 1.08 5.31 -14.02
N TYR A 185 0.40 5.64 -12.92
CA TYR A 185 0.45 4.86 -11.71
C TYR A 185 -0.22 3.48 -11.87
N THR A 186 -1.37 3.42 -12.53
CA THR A 186 -2.08 2.17 -12.82
C THR A 186 -1.22 1.21 -13.63
N ASP A 187 -0.52 1.70 -14.66
CA ASP A 187 0.38 0.88 -15.47
C ASP A 187 1.53 0.30 -14.62
N LYS A 188 2.05 1.08 -13.66
CA LYS A 188 3.07 0.60 -12.71
C LYS A 188 2.54 -0.47 -11.75
N VAL A 189 1.32 -0.31 -11.25
CA VAL A 189 0.67 -1.30 -10.38
C VAL A 189 0.45 -2.62 -11.11
N ILE A 190 -0.05 -2.56 -12.35
CA ILE A 190 -0.22 -3.76 -13.18
C ILE A 190 1.13 -4.45 -13.39
N ALA A 191 2.19 -3.71 -13.72
CA ALA A 191 3.54 -4.28 -13.85
C ALA A 191 4.03 -4.92 -12.54
N TYR A 192 3.86 -4.24 -11.40
CA TYR A 192 4.26 -4.75 -10.08
C TYR A 192 3.54 -6.05 -9.69
N GLU A 193 2.27 -6.21 -10.09
CA GLU A 193 1.47 -7.38 -9.71
C GLU A 193 1.55 -8.53 -10.74
N SER A 194 1.91 -8.26 -12.00
CA SER A 194 1.93 -9.26 -13.08
C SER A 194 3.28 -9.52 -13.75
N ARG A 195 4.25 -8.63 -13.58
CA ARG A 195 5.56 -8.67 -14.25
C ARG A 195 6.67 -8.18 -13.31
N TYR A 196 6.54 -8.48 -12.02
CA TYR A 196 7.58 -8.18 -11.05
C TYR A 196 8.85 -8.97 -11.41
N PRO A 197 10.05 -8.36 -11.35
CA PRO A 197 11.28 -9.03 -11.74
C PRO A 197 11.52 -10.34 -10.97
N GLU A 198 11.72 -11.43 -11.71
CA GLU A 198 12.06 -12.76 -11.18
C GLU A 198 13.57 -12.86 -10.90
N SER A 199 14.10 -11.95 -10.08
CA SER A 199 15.54 -11.81 -9.83
C SER A 199 15.84 -11.40 -8.39
N GLU A 200 17.13 -11.17 -8.09
CA GLU A 200 17.59 -10.62 -6.81
C GLU A 200 16.93 -9.31 -6.40
N PHE A 201 16.29 -8.60 -7.34
CA PHE A 201 15.47 -7.42 -7.07
C PHE A 201 14.41 -7.69 -5.98
N ALA A 202 13.77 -8.85 -6.01
CA ALA A 202 12.75 -9.20 -5.02
C ALA A 202 13.32 -9.29 -3.59
N ILE A 203 14.51 -9.88 -3.46
CA ILE A 203 15.12 -10.23 -2.18
C ILE A 203 16.31 -9.33 -1.82
N SER A 204 16.42 -8.14 -2.41
CA SER A 204 17.50 -7.20 -2.12
C SER A 204 16.98 -5.85 -1.67
N MET A 205 17.61 -5.35 -0.60
CA MET A 205 17.36 -4.05 -0.02
C MET A 205 18.62 -3.20 -0.06
N ALA A 206 18.49 -1.93 -0.46
CA ALA A 206 19.56 -0.95 -0.33
C ALA A 206 19.25 0.03 0.78
N TYR A 207 20.20 0.22 1.69
CA TYR A 207 20.27 1.38 2.56
C TYR A 207 21.19 2.41 1.90
N ALA A 208 20.66 3.57 1.56
CA ALA A 208 21.39 4.67 0.94
C ALA A 208 21.39 5.89 1.86
N SER A 209 22.56 6.51 2.06
CA SER A 209 22.71 7.72 2.85
C SER A 209 23.53 8.75 2.09
N SER A 210 22.97 9.95 1.89
CA SER A 210 23.69 11.09 1.30
C SER A 210 24.64 11.79 2.30
N THR A 211 24.62 11.35 3.55
CA THR A 211 25.50 11.82 4.64
C THR A 211 26.11 10.62 5.37
N LEU A 212 26.50 10.79 6.64
CA LEU A 212 27.06 9.72 7.47
C LEU A 212 26.13 8.48 7.55
N PRO A 213 26.72 7.26 7.55
CA PRO A 213 25.97 6.02 7.69
C PRO A 213 25.28 5.93 9.06
N LEU A 214 24.42 4.92 9.23
CA LEU A 214 23.89 4.57 10.55
C LEU A 214 25.01 4.39 11.57
N GLY A 215 24.76 4.87 12.80
CA GLY A 215 25.60 4.53 13.95
C GLY A 215 25.64 3.02 14.16
N THR A 216 26.73 2.51 14.74
CA THR A 216 27.00 1.06 14.84
C THR A 216 25.87 0.25 15.48
N GLU A 217 25.27 0.76 16.56
CA GLU A 217 24.18 0.09 17.27
C GLU A 217 22.90 0.01 16.41
N LEU A 218 22.46 1.15 15.88
CA LEU A 218 21.31 1.21 14.97
C LEU A 218 21.52 0.35 13.73
N ARG A 219 22.72 0.35 13.15
CA ARG A 219 23.06 -0.49 12.00
C ARG A 219 23.00 -1.97 12.35
N THR A 220 23.47 -2.34 13.54
CA THR A 220 23.39 -3.73 14.02
C THR A 220 21.94 -4.15 14.21
N SER A 221 21.12 -3.32 14.86
CA SER A 221 19.68 -3.57 15.04
C SER A 221 18.96 -3.71 13.70
N TRP A 222 19.18 -2.77 12.78
CA TRP A 222 18.62 -2.79 11.44
C TRP A 222 19.01 -4.07 10.67
N ASN A 223 20.30 -4.42 10.67
CA ASN A 223 20.77 -5.65 10.04
C ASN A 223 20.09 -6.89 10.61
N GLN A 224 19.97 -6.96 11.94
CA GLN A 224 19.37 -8.10 12.63
C GLN A 224 17.86 -8.21 12.39
N GLN A 225 17.14 -7.10 12.28
CA GLN A 225 15.71 -7.10 11.97
C GLN A 225 15.48 -7.51 10.52
N ILE A 226 16.14 -6.84 9.57
CA ILE A 226 15.90 -7.06 8.14
C ILE A 226 16.37 -8.46 7.70
N SER A 227 17.48 -8.99 8.24
CA SER A 227 17.96 -10.32 7.85
C SER A 227 17.02 -11.46 8.26
N LYS A 228 16.19 -11.26 9.29
CA LYS A 228 15.19 -12.25 9.72
C LYS A 228 14.00 -12.33 8.78
N VAL A 229 13.64 -11.21 8.13
CA VAL A 229 12.43 -11.11 7.29
C VAL A 229 12.71 -11.16 5.79
N LEU A 230 13.98 -10.98 5.41
CA LEU A 230 14.45 -11.08 4.03
C LEU A 230 15.37 -12.31 3.88
N GLU A 231 14.82 -13.49 4.14
CA GLU A 231 15.58 -14.75 4.12
C GLU A 231 16.21 -15.02 2.75
N GLY A 232 17.49 -15.38 2.72
CA GLY A 232 18.26 -15.58 1.49
C GLY A 232 18.56 -14.29 0.71
N GLY A 233 18.14 -13.13 1.22
CA GLY A 233 18.31 -11.84 0.59
C GLY A 233 19.62 -11.11 0.89
N SER A 234 19.78 -9.92 0.30
CA SER A 234 20.95 -9.07 0.50
C SER A 234 20.59 -7.67 1.00
N LEU A 235 21.37 -7.17 1.95
CA LEU A 235 21.30 -5.78 2.40
C LEU A 235 22.58 -5.04 1.95
N ARG A 236 22.40 -4.07 1.07
CA ARG A 236 23.49 -3.32 0.43
C ARG A 236 23.53 -1.90 0.99
N TYR A 237 24.73 -1.35 1.16
CA TYR A 237 24.93 -0.04 1.76
C TYR A 237 25.62 0.92 0.79
N PHE A 238 25.01 2.09 0.60
CA PHE A 238 25.49 3.13 -0.30
C PHE A 238 25.63 4.44 0.48
N PHE A 239 26.85 4.93 0.65
CA PHE A 239 27.11 6.19 1.35
C PHE A 239 28.51 6.71 0.99
N SER A 240 28.71 8.02 1.11
CA SER A 240 30.02 8.65 0.95
C SER A 240 30.98 8.16 2.04
N ALA A 241 32.17 7.74 1.62
CA ALA A 241 33.31 7.47 2.49
C ALA A 241 34.56 8.15 1.90
N PRO A 242 34.72 9.48 2.09
CA PRO A 242 35.80 10.26 1.45
C PRO A 242 37.20 9.73 1.77
N GLY A 243 37.43 9.28 3.01
CA GLY A 243 38.69 8.64 3.42
C GLY A 243 39.00 7.31 2.73
N LYS A 244 38.04 6.75 1.97
CA LYS A 244 38.18 5.57 1.12
C LYS A 244 37.95 5.89 -0.37
N GLY A 245 37.88 7.17 -0.75
CA GLY A 245 37.64 7.62 -2.12
C GLY A 245 36.25 7.26 -2.67
N LYS A 246 35.27 6.98 -1.82
CA LYS A 246 33.90 6.66 -2.24
C LYS A 246 32.99 7.86 -2.06
N THR A 247 32.23 8.20 -3.09
CA THR A 247 31.19 9.24 -3.08
C THR A 247 29.83 8.61 -3.34
N PHE A 248 28.79 9.17 -2.76
CA PHE A 248 27.41 8.85 -3.10
C PHE A 248 26.68 10.16 -3.40
N GLY A 249 26.52 10.48 -4.68
CA GLY A 249 25.81 11.64 -5.19
C GLY A 249 24.71 11.26 -6.17
N PRO A 250 24.17 12.23 -6.93
CA PRO A 250 23.11 11.98 -7.89
C PRO A 250 23.41 10.88 -8.92
N ALA A 251 24.63 10.80 -9.43
CA ALA A 251 25.02 9.79 -10.42
C ALA A 251 24.98 8.37 -9.84
N GLU A 252 25.49 8.19 -8.61
CA GLU A 252 25.42 6.91 -7.91
C GLU A 252 23.98 6.56 -7.50
N TRP A 253 23.15 7.55 -7.15
CA TRP A 253 21.73 7.33 -6.88
C TRP A 253 20.96 6.87 -8.12
N LEU A 254 21.19 7.53 -9.27
CA LEU A 254 20.61 7.10 -10.55
C LEU A 254 21.06 5.67 -10.89
N THR A 255 22.34 5.37 -10.70
CA THR A 255 22.88 4.01 -10.90
C THR A 255 22.24 2.99 -9.96
N LEU A 256 22.04 3.35 -8.69
CA LEU A 256 21.39 2.49 -7.69
C LEU A 256 19.99 2.07 -8.15
N VAL A 257 19.17 3.01 -8.59
CA VAL A 257 17.80 2.73 -9.04
C VAL A 257 17.79 2.05 -10.41
N ASN A 258 18.59 2.52 -11.37
CA ASN A 258 18.65 1.99 -12.74
C ASN A 258 19.27 0.59 -12.83
N SER A 259 20.03 0.17 -11.81
CA SER A 259 20.55 -1.20 -11.75
C SER A 259 19.46 -2.26 -11.68
N CYS A 260 18.24 -1.89 -11.25
CA CYS A 260 17.13 -2.81 -10.99
C CYS A 260 17.53 -3.99 -10.10
N ALA A 261 18.53 -3.80 -9.23
CA ALA A 261 19.07 -4.85 -8.37
C ALA A 261 18.47 -4.85 -6.96
N ASN A 262 17.75 -3.78 -6.58
CA ASN A 262 17.19 -3.61 -5.24
C ASN A 262 15.71 -3.21 -5.33
N GLY A 263 14.80 -4.12 -4.95
CA GLY A 263 13.36 -3.86 -4.93
C GLY A 263 12.87 -3.16 -3.66
N LYS A 264 13.76 -2.98 -2.68
CA LYS A 264 13.53 -2.20 -1.47
C LYS A 264 14.63 -1.17 -1.31
N LEU A 265 14.26 0.07 -1.04
CA LEU A 265 15.23 1.15 -0.78
C LEU A 265 14.88 1.86 0.53
N HIS A 266 15.89 2.16 1.33
CA HIS A 266 15.78 3.08 2.44
C HIS A 266 16.73 4.25 2.20
N LEU A 267 16.21 5.49 2.20
CA LEU A 267 16.98 6.70 1.97
C LEU A 267 17.06 7.56 3.24
N LYS A 268 18.28 7.82 3.71
CA LYS A 268 18.57 8.77 4.78
C LYS A 268 19.36 9.96 4.26
N GLY A 269 18.99 11.15 4.71
CA GLY A 269 19.76 12.36 4.41
C GLY A 269 18.93 13.63 4.52
N PRO A 270 19.54 14.80 4.29
CA PRO A 270 18.79 16.03 4.11
C PRO A 270 17.80 15.93 2.95
N GLY A 271 16.68 16.61 3.10
CA GLY A 271 15.60 16.65 2.13
C GLY A 271 14.89 18.00 2.16
N ASN A 272 14.26 18.32 1.04
CA ASN A 272 13.30 19.40 0.86
C ASN A 272 12.08 18.84 0.13
N HIS A 273 11.07 19.68 -0.04
CA HIS A 273 9.87 19.33 -0.80
C HIS A 273 10.22 18.74 -2.17
N ASP A 274 11.06 19.42 -2.95
CA ASP A 274 11.37 19.12 -4.34
C ASP A 274 12.60 18.21 -4.56
N GLY A 275 13.26 17.74 -3.48
CA GLY A 275 14.42 16.87 -3.66
C GLY A 275 15.02 16.17 -2.45
N TRP A 276 15.90 15.22 -2.75
CA TRP A 276 16.87 14.67 -1.79
C TRP A 276 18.21 15.38 -1.98
N LEU A 277 18.77 15.93 -0.91
CA LEU A 277 20.02 16.68 -0.96
C LEU A 277 21.23 15.76 -0.72
N PHE A 278 22.32 16.13 -1.36
CA PHE A 278 23.63 15.49 -1.29
C PHE A 278 24.71 16.53 -0.98
N GLU A 279 25.94 16.08 -0.79
CA GLU A 279 27.09 16.96 -0.61
C GLU A 279 27.22 17.98 -1.76
N ASN A 280 27.78 19.16 -1.45
CA ASN A 280 27.95 20.28 -2.40
C ASN A 280 26.64 20.84 -2.98
N ASN A 281 25.52 20.74 -2.25
CA ASN A 281 24.18 21.18 -2.68
C ASN A 281 23.67 20.49 -3.94
N ALA A 282 24.24 19.33 -4.31
CA ALA A 282 23.67 18.49 -5.34
C ALA A 282 22.33 17.90 -4.86
N MET A 283 21.40 17.66 -5.79
CA MET A 283 20.04 17.23 -5.46
C MET A 283 19.54 16.22 -6.47
N ILE A 284 18.73 15.26 -6.00
CA ILE A 284 17.85 14.47 -6.86
C ILE A 284 16.49 15.16 -6.85
N THR A 285 16.09 15.66 -8.02
CA THR A 285 14.81 16.33 -8.26
C THR A 285 13.95 15.55 -9.24
N LYS A 286 12.77 16.08 -9.58
CA LYS A 286 11.96 15.58 -10.71
C LYS A 286 12.78 15.42 -12.01
N ALA A 287 13.77 16.28 -12.25
CA ALA A 287 14.61 16.19 -13.44
C ALA A 287 15.45 14.89 -13.46
N GLU A 288 16.06 14.51 -12.33
CA GLU A 288 16.80 13.26 -12.21
C GLU A 288 15.85 12.05 -12.22
N VAL A 289 14.68 12.15 -11.56
CA VAL A 289 13.65 11.09 -11.64
C VAL A 289 13.23 10.82 -13.09
N SER A 290 13.15 11.86 -13.93
CA SER A 290 12.82 11.71 -15.35
C SER A 290 13.86 10.92 -16.15
N GLN A 291 15.10 10.83 -15.66
CA GLN A 291 16.21 10.10 -16.30
C GLN A 291 16.27 8.62 -15.91
N LEU A 292 15.47 8.19 -14.92
CA LEU A 292 15.46 6.80 -14.47
C LEU A 292 15.02 5.82 -15.57
N THR A 293 15.62 4.63 -15.62
CA THR A 293 15.38 3.60 -16.64
C THR A 293 14.84 2.31 -16.04
N ASN A 294 14.36 2.32 -14.80
CA ASN A 294 13.89 1.15 -14.05
C ASN A 294 12.45 0.71 -14.41
N ARG A 295 12.15 0.65 -15.70
CA ARG A 295 10.83 0.21 -16.20
C ARG A 295 10.51 -1.20 -15.72
N GLU A 296 9.29 -1.38 -15.21
CA GLU A 296 8.75 -2.61 -14.59
C GLU A 296 9.48 -3.10 -13.31
N ALA A 297 10.57 -2.46 -12.91
CA ALA A 297 11.30 -2.72 -11.68
C ALA A 297 11.11 -1.55 -10.69
N TYR A 298 9.88 -1.37 -10.22
CA TYR A 298 9.51 -0.27 -9.33
C TYR A 298 9.72 -0.65 -7.85
N PRO A 299 10.72 -0.08 -7.15
CA PRO A 299 10.96 -0.41 -5.75
C PRO A 299 9.87 0.17 -4.84
N ILE A 300 9.73 -0.45 -3.67
CA ILE A 300 9.13 0.22 -2.50
C ILE A 300 10.26 0.94 -1.77
N MET A 301 9.98 2.17 -1.32
CA MET A 301 10.96 2.99 -0.64
C MET A 301 10.49 3.40 0.76
N THR A 302 11.44 3.67 1.63
CA THR A 302 11.24 4.37 2.89
C THR A 302 12.27 5.48 2.97
N THR A 303 11.96 6.58 3.66
CA THR A 303 12.93 7.65 3.85
C THR A 303 12.74 8.37 5.16
N THR A 304 13.84 8.82 5.75
CA THR A 304 13.87 9.73 6.91
C THR A 304 14.15 11.18 6.49
N SER A 305 14.22 11.46 5.19
CA SER A 305 14.53 12.80 4.69
C SER A 305 13.34 13.75 4.86
N PRO A 306 13.52 14.89 5.56
CA PRO A 306 12.44 15.80 5.89
C PRO A 306 11.80 16.40 4.64
N TYR A 307 10.51 16.75 4.73
CA TYR A 307 9.68 17.36 3.68
C TYR A 307 9.56 16.59 2.34
N THR A 308 10.23 15.45 2.17
CA THR A 308 10.22 14.73 0.88
C THR A 308 8.86 14.12 0.54
N GLY A 309 8.05 13.81 1.55
CA GLY A 309 6.65 13.42 1.45
C GLY A 309 5.67 14.56 1.73
N GLN A 310 6.05 15.82 1.51
CA GLN A 310 5.18 16.98 1.67
C GLN A 310 4.16 17.07 0.52
N PHE A 311 3.17 16.16 0.53
CA PHE A 311 2.12 16.03 -0.50
C PHE A 311 0.98 17.06 -0.37
N ASP A 312 1.07 18.00 0.56
CA ASP A 312 0.02 19.00 0.83
C ASP A 312 0.40 20.41 0.37
N ARG A 313 1.61 20.61 -0.14
CA ARG A 313 2.10 21.94 -0.52
C ARG A 313 1.49 22.40 -1.85
N GLY A 314 1.31 23.72 -2.00
CA GLY A 314 0.81 24.31 -3.24
C GLY A 314 1.80 24.20 -4.41
N GLU A 315 3.11 24.22 -4.11
CA GLU A 315 4.16 23.86 -5.06
C GLU A 315 4.11 22.34 -5.33
N ASP A 316 4.07 21.95 -6.60
CA ASP A 316 3.88 20.57 -7.04
C ASP A 316 4.90 20.21 -8.13
N PRO A 317 5.41 18.97 -8.14
CA PRO A 317 5.25 17.90 -7.13
C PRO A 317 6.39 17.88 -6.11
N SER A 318 6.15 17.29 -4.94
CA SER A 318 7.26 16.83 -4.09
C SER A 318 8.11 15.76 -4.79
N ILE A 319 9.29 15.49 -4.25
CA ILE A 319 10.18 14.46 -4.82
C ILE A 319 9.57 13.06 -4.74
N VAL A 320 8.87 12.73 -3.65
CA VAL A 320 8.18 11.44 -3.54
C VAL A 320 7.03 11.34 -4.54
N GLU A 321 6.25 12.41 -4.72
CA GLU A 321 5.22 12.45 -5.76
C GLU A 321 5.79 12.31 -7.16
N SER A 322 6.95 12.91 -7.43
CA SER A 322 7.68 12.71 -8.69
C SER A 322 8.01 11.22 -8.91
N MET A 323 8.50 10.52 -7.88
CA MET A 323 8.79 9.09 -7.95
C MET A 323 7.52 8.25 -8.22
N ILE A 324 6.38 8.65 -7.67
CA ILE A 324 5.10 7.96 -7.82
C ILE A 324 4.43 8.26 -9.17
N ARG A 325 4.46 9.50 -9.66
CA ARG A 325 3.68 9.93 -10.84
C ARG A 325 4.41 9.75 -12.16
N THR A 326 5.75 9.69 -12.16
CA THR A 326 6.50 9.65 -13.41
C THR A 326 6.27 8.32 -14.17
N PRO A 327 5.85 8.37 -15.45
CA PRO A 327 5.52 7.17 -16.20
C PRO A 327 6.74 6.29 -16.44
N GLU A 328 6.50 4.99 -16.34
CA GLU A 328 7.46 3.92 -16.61
C GLU A 328 8.73 3.92 -15.74
N ARG A 329 8.82 4.74 -14.68
CA ARG A 329 10.01 4.84 -13.80
C ARG A 329 9.66 5.27 -12.38
N GLY A 330 10.69 5.39 -11.55
CA GLY A 330 10.54 5.81 -10.15
C GLY A 330 10.11 4.65 -9.25
N ALA A 331 9.26 4.93 -8.27
CA ALA A 331 8.84 3.96 -7.25
C ALA A 331 7.37 3.56 -7.40
N ILE A 332 6.98 2.45 -6.76
CA ILE A 332 5.56 2.05 -6.66
C ILE A 332 4.90 2.59 -5.39
N ALA A 333 5.66 2.69 -4.30
CA ALA A 333 5.20 3.19 -3.02
C ALA A 333 6.38 3.74 -2.21
N VAL A 334 6.14 4.77 -1.42
CA VAL A 334 7.14 5.35 -0.52
C VAL A 334 6.49 5.68 0.83
N VAL A 335 7.10 5.24 1.94
CA VAL A 335 6.77 5.79 3.27
C VAL A 335 7.72 6.94 3.55
N ALA A 336 7.19 8.15 3.67
CA ALA A 336 7.97 9.37 3.80
C ALA A 336 7.37 10.33 4.82
N PRO A 337 8.20 11.15 5.50
CA PRO A 337 7.73 12.18 6.39
C PRO A 337 7.25 13.39 5.58
N SER A 338 6.14 13.97 6.00
CA SER A 338 5.63 15.22 5.44
C SER A 338 6.37 16.45 5.96
N ARG A 339 7.06 16.33 7.11
CA ARG A 339 7.76 17.43 7.79
C ARG A 339 9.15 17.03 8.32
N HIS A 340 9.28 16.38 9.48
CA HIS A 340 10.57 16.24 10.18
C HIS A 340 11.44 15.10 9.65
N GLY A 341 12.69 15.15 10.08
CA GLY A 341 13.68 14.10 9.88
C GLY A 341 15.05 14.66 9.50
N PRO A 342 16.08 13.80 9.44
CA PRO A 342 16.08 12.43 9.94
C PRO A 342 16.17 12.35 11.47
N SER A 343 15.55 11.35 12.09
CA SER A 343 15.70 11.05 13.53
C SER A 343 15.88 9.55 13.80
N SER A 344 16.46 9.19 14.94
CA SER A 344 16.61 7.77 15.32
C SER A 344 15.26 7.07 15.50
N GLY A 345 14.23 7.77 16.00
CA GLY A 345 12.89 7.24 16.12
C GLY A 345 12.28 6.88 14.76
N GLN A 346 12.49 7.72 13.73
CA GLN A 346 12.05 7.41 12.36
C GLN A 346 12.78 6.18 11.79
N GLU A 347 14.09 6.06 12.00
CA GLU A 347 14.85 4.88 11.58
C GLU A 347 14.30 3.60 12.24
N GLU A 348 14.07 3.63 13.55
CA GLU A 348 13.57 2.47 14.29
C GLU A 348 12.18 2.02 13.85
N ILE A 349 11.24 2.93 13.62
CA ILE A 349 9.90 2.52 13.19
C ILE A 349 9.88 2.13 11.70
N LEU A 350 10.71 2.74 10.85
CA LEU A 350 10.76 2.36 9.44
C LEU A 350 11.39 0.96 9.26
N SER A 351 12.26 0.50 10.16
CA SER A 351 12.66 -0.92 10.16
C SER A 351 11.50 -1.85 10.55
N GLN A 352 10.63 -1.44 11.49
CA GLN A 352 9.42 -2.19 11.86
C GLN A 352 8.41 -2.27 10.71
N PHE A 353 8.28 -1.22 9.88
CA PHE A 353 7.47 -1.28 8.66
C PHE A 353 7.91 -2.44 7.75
N TRP A 354 9.22 -2.57 7.53
CA TRP A 354 9.77 -3.67 6.74
C TRP A 354 9.59 -5.02 7.44
N GLU A 355 9.78 -5.08 8.75
CA GLU A 355 9.58 -6.30 9.56
C GLU A 355 8.13 -6.80 9.48
N HIS A 356 7.14 -5.92 9.63
CA HIS A 356 5.73 -6.26 9.48
C HIS A 356 5.42 -6.71 8.05
N GLY A 357 5.74 -5.89 7.04
CA GLY A 357 5.35 -6.18 5.66
C GLY A 357 6.06 -7.40 5.05
N LEU A 358 7.34 -7.62 5.38
CA LEU A 358 8.10 -8.78 4.86
C LEU A 358 7.93 -10.01 5.75
N GLY A 359 8.00 -9.85 7.07
CA GLY A 359 7.98 -10.96 8.02
C GLY A 359 6.59 -11.55 8.22
N GLN A 360 5.56 -10.71 8.29
CA GLN A 360 4.17 -11.16 8.39
C GLN A 360 3.51 -11.31 7.01
N LYS A 361 4.25 -10.98 5.93
CA LYS A 361 3.81 -11.04 4.53
C LYS A 361 2.54 -10.23 4.22
N VAL A 362 2.30 -9.18 4.99
CA VAL A 362 1.13 -8.31 4.81
C VAL A 362 1.36 -7.23 3.74
N SER A 363 0.26 -6.64 3.28
CA SER A 363 0.29 -5.49 2.37
C SER A 363 0.98 -4.25 2.98
N ALA A 364 1.45 -3.31 2.14
CA ALA A 364 2.12 -2.09 2.57
C ALA A 364 1.25 -1.22 3.49
N GLY A 365 -0.05 -1.11 3.20
CA GLY A 365 -0.97 -0.38 4.07
C GLY A 365 -1.14 -1.06 5.42
N ALA A 366 -1.25 -2.40 5.44
CA ALA A 366 -1.35 -3.16 6.68
C ALA A 366 -0.05 -3.07 7.50
N ALA A 367 1.12 -3.15 6.87
CA ALA A 367 2.41 -2.98 7.52
C ALA A 367 2.54 -1.61 8.22
N LEU A 368 2.13 -0.53 7.55
CA LEU A 368 2.10 0.80 8.17
C LEU A 368 1.06 0.87 9.30
N SER A 369 -0.08 0.20 9.16
CA SER A 369 -1.15 0.23 10.17
C SER A 369 -0.76 -0.53 11.43
N LEU A 370 -0.11 -1.70 11.30
CA LEU A 370 0.48 -2.46 12.40
C LEU A 370 1.56 -1.67 13.13
N LEU A 371 2.43 -0.99 12.38
CA LEU A 371 3.42 -0.07 12.95
C LEU A 371 2.75 0.99 13.81
N LYS A 372 1.70 1.66 13.28
CA LYS A 372 1.02 2.74 14.01
C LYS A 372 0.20 2.24 15.20
N ALA A 373 -0.36 1.04 15.11
CA ALA A 373 -0.99 0.36 16.24
C ALA A 373 0.05 0.06 17.35
N GLY A 374 1.24 -0.42 16.98
CA GLY A 374 2.35 -0.66 17.91
C GLY A 374 2.84 0.62 18.60
N MET A 375 2.72 1.77 17.95
CA MET A 375 3.08 3.08 18.50
C MET A 375 2.00 3.69 19.41
N ALA A 376 0.76 3.17 19.43
CA ALA A 376 -0.38 3.85 20.04
C ALA A 376 -0.15 4.21 21.52
N GLN A 377 0.46 3.33 22.31
CA GLN A 377 0.78 3.60 23.71
C GLN A 377 1.78 4.75 23.86
N GLN A 378 2.84 4.75 23.05
CA GLN A 378 3.87 5.78 23.08
C GLN A 378 3.32 7.12 22.60
N ALA A 379 2.52 7.11 21.53
CA ALA A 379 1.89 8.29 20.96
C ALA A 379 0.88 8.92 21.94
N THR A 380 0.16 8.10 22.71
CA THR A 380 -0.71 8.57 23.81
C THR A 380 0.08 9.17 24.97
N ALA A 381 1.32 8.71 25.19
CA ALA A 381 2.16 9.11 26.33
C ALA A 381 3.10 10.29 26.02
N ALA A 382 3.44 10.54 24.76
CA ALA A 382 4.41 11.57 24.38
C ALA A 382 4.04 12.30 23.07
N PRO A 383 4.13 13.65 23.03
CA PRO A 383 3.82 14.44 21.84
C PRO A 383 4.78 14.16 20.66
N SER A 384 6.02 13.76 20.93
CA SER A 384 6.99 13.39 19.88
C SER A 384 6.59 12.11 19.15
N ALA A 385 6.03 11.12 19.86
CA ALA A 385 5.55 9.89 19.25
C ALA A 385 4.23 10.11 18.49
N HIS A 386 3.37 11.03 18.95
CA HIS A 386 2.19 11.47 18.20
C HIS A 386 2.57 12.17 16.89
N LEU A 387 3.54 13.08 16.92
CA LEU A 387 4.09 13.69 15.70
C LEU A 387 4.61 12.63 14.72
N LEU A 388 5.38 11.67 15.23
CA LEU A 388 5.95 10.59 14.43
C LEU A 388 4.86 9.74 13.75
N ALA A 389 3.77 9.44 14.47
CA ALA A 389 2.62 8.73 13.92
C ALA A 389 1.88 9.56 12.85
N CYS A 390 1.83 10.89 12.98
CA CYS A 390 1.12 11.77 12.07
C CYS A 390 1.90 12.08 10.79
N GLU A 391 3.22 12.32 10.88
CA GLU A 391 4.00 12.84 9.76
C GLU A 391 4.41 11.78 8.73
N LEU A 392 4.53 10.51 9.13
CA LEU A 392 4.88 9.42 8.22
C LEU A 392 3.65 8.87 7.52
N ASN A 393 3.61 9.03 6.19
CA ASN A 393 2.49 8.60 5.37
C ASN A 393 2.95 7.64 4.28
N LEU A 394 2.10 6.65 3.94
CA LEU A 394 2.32 5.78 2.79
C LEU A 394 1.79 6.46 1.53
N LEU A 395 2.71 6.90 0.67
CA LEU A 395 2.41 7.41 -0.67
C LEU A 395 2.52 6.25 -1.67
N GLY A 396 1.39 5.63 -1.98
CA GLY A 396 1.23 4.50 -2.89
C GLY A 396 -0.03 3.70 -2.58
N ASP A 397 -0.21 2.61 -3.33
CA ASP A 397 -1.30 1.66 -3.19
C ASP A 397 -1.10 0.77 -1.95
N PRO A 398 -1.95 0.89 -0.92
CA PRO A 398 -1.84 0.13 0.32
C PRO A 398 -2.09 -1.37 0.15
N THR A 399 -2.65 -1.81 -0.98
CA THR A 399 -2.99 -3.23 -1.22
C THR A 399 -1.80 -4.06 -1.69
N LEU A 400 -0.66 -3.43 -2.01
CA LEU A 400 0.52 -4.09 -2.56
C LEU A 400 1.30 -4.82 -1.48
N GLY A 401 1.64 -6.09 -1.70
CA GLY A 401 2.62 -6.80 -0.87
C GLY A 401 4.03 -6.28 -1.14
N LEU A 402 4.93 -6.38 -0.14
CA LEU A 402 6.29 -5.83 -0.25
C LEU A 402 7.25 -6.72 -1.06
N ARG A 403 6.79 -7.89 -1.53
CA ARG A 403 7.54 -8.90 -2.28
C ARG A 403 8.83 -9.31 -1.58
N GLY A 404 8.73 -10.14 -0.54
CA GLY A 404 9.91 -10.65 0.21
C GLY A 404 10.56 -11.90 -0.40
N THR A 405 9.99 -12.42 -1.48
CA THR A 405 10.43 -13.65 -2.17
C THR A 405 10.45 -13.39 -3.68
N VAL A 406 11.33 -14.11 -4.39
CA VAL A 406 11.39 -14.03 -5.86
C VAL A 406 10.08 -14.60 -6.41
N PRO A 407 9.21 -13.78 -7.03
CA PRO A 407 7.98 -14.30 -7.59
C PRO A 407 8.30 -15.12 -8.83
N ARG A 408 7.41 -16.06 -9.16
CA ARG A 408 7.43 -16.76 -10.45
C ARG A 408 6.14 -16.53 -11.22
N THR A 409 6.23 -16.57 -12.53
CA THR A 409 5.06 -16.61 -13.42
C THR A 409 4.54 -18.03 -13.49
N PRO A 410 3.33 -18.33 -12.98
CA PRO A 410 2.79 -19.67 -12.97
C PRO A 410 2.30 -20.11 -14.36
N THR A 411 2.37 -21.41 -14.62
CA THR A 411 1.69 -22.01 -15.76
C THR A 411 0.20 -22.12 -15.43
N VAL A 412 -0.68 -21.62 -16.30
CA VAL A 412 -2.14 -21.72 -16.14
C VAL A 412 -2.76 -22.34 -17.38
N LYS A 413 -3.58 -23.37 -17.21
CA LYS A 413 -4.26 -24.09 -18.28
C LYS A 413 -5.75 -24.14 -18.00
N GLY A 414 -6.52 -24.01 -19.07
CA GLY A 414 -7.97 -24.15 -19.09
C GLY A 414 -8.43 -24.55 -20.50
N PRO A 415 -9.72 -24.81 -20.69
CA PRO A 415 -10.27 -25.08 -22.00
C PRO A 415 -10.09 -23.89 -22.94
N ARG A 416 -10.00 -24.15 -24.25
CA ARG A 416 -9.86 -23.11 -25.28
C ARG A 416 -11.16 -22.35 -25.53
N GLU A 417 -12.29 -23.01 -25.30
CA GLU A 417 -13.65 -22.50 -25.42
C GLU A 417 -14.57 -23.30 -24.51
N LEU A 418 -15.73 -22.74 -24.16
CA LEU A 418 -16.75 -23.38 -23.34
C LEU A 418 -18.09 -23.41 -24.07
N PRO A 419 -18.85 -24.51 -24.01
CA PRO A 419 -20.24 -24.50 -24.47
C PRO A 419 -21.11 -23.62 -23.55
N PRO A 420 -22.19 -23.00 -24.06
CA PRO A 420 -23.15 -22.31 -23.22
C PRO A 420 -23.90 -23.28 -22.28
N GLY A 421 -24.30 -22.79 -21.11
CA GLY A 421 -25.08 -23.53 -20.12
C GLY A 421 -24.32 -23.91 -18.85
N ASN A 422 -24.85 -24.92 -18.14
CA ASN A 422 -24.31 -25.37 -16.85
C ASN A 422 -23.12 -26.32 -17.04
N LEU A 423 -21.96 -25.95 -16.48
CA LEU A 423 -20.73 -26.74 -16.58
C LEU A 423 -19.83 -26.56 -15.35
N SER A 424 -18.85 -27.46 -15.23
CA SER A 424 -17.76 -27.32 -14.28
C SER A 424 -16.49 -26.92 -15.02
N LEU A 425 -16.01 -25.71 -14.80
CA LEU A 425 -14.76 -25.22 -15.36
C LEU A 425 -13.60 -25.63 -14.45
N ILE A 426 -12.66 -26.41 -15.00
CA ILE A 426 -11.42 -26.79 -14.33
C ILE A 426 -10.31 -25.86 -14.82
N ILE A 427 -9.62 -25.24 -13.86
CA ILE A 427 -8.40 -24.47 -14.10
C ILE A 427 -7.25 -25.19 -13.41
N GLU A 428 -6.27 -25.58 -14.21
CA GLU A 428 -5.04 -26.20 -13.73
C GLU A 428 -3.95 -25.16 -13.67
N SER A 429 -3.22 -25.09 -12.56
CA SER A 429 -2.01 -24.27 -12.48
C SER A 429 -0.94 -24.95 -11.67
N ASP A 430 0.31 -24.55 -11.87
CA ASP A 430 1.40 -24.98 -11.00
C ASP A 430 1.48 -24.15 -9.71
N ALA A 431 0.46 -23.34 -9.36
CA ALA A 431 0.47 -22.35 -8.30
C ALA A 431 -0.41 -22.76 -7.09
N PRO A 432 0.09 -23.61 -6.17
CA PRO A 432 -0.66 -24.02 -5.00
C PRO A 432 -1.03 -22.83 -4.12
N HIS A 433 -2.21 -22.90 -3.52
CA HIS A 433 -2.77 -21.88 -2.62
C HIS A 433 -2.88 -20.47 -3.23
N SER A 434 -2.77 -20.34 -4.55
CA SER A 434 -2.97 -19.09 -5.25
C SER A 434 -4.43 -18.65 -5.18
N ILE A 435 -4.65 -17.34 -5.29
CA ILE A 435 -5.97 -16.74 -5.44
C ILE A 435 -6.33 -16.85 -6.93
N VAL A 436 -7.46 -17.52 -7.20
CA VAL A 436 -8.03 -17.65 -8.54
C VAL A 436 -9.34 -16.88 -8.57
N SER A 437 -9.38 -15.81 -9.38
CA SER A 437 -10.62 -15.07 -9.64
C SER A 437 -11.19 -15.43 -11.01
N LEU A 438 -12.51 -15.41 -11.09
CA LEU A 438 -13.29 -15.65 -12.29
C LEU A 438 -14.26 -14.50 -12.50
N GLN A 439 -14.34 -13.99 -13.73
CA GLN A 439 -15.32 -12.97 -14.13
C GLN A 439 -15.87 -13.23 -15.53
N ASP A 440 -17.07 -12.74 -15.82
CA ASP A 440 -17.59 -12.66 -17.19
C ASP A 440 -18.00 -11.23 -17.57
N ASP A 441 -18.49 -11.07 -18.80
CA ASP A 441 -18.95 -9.79 -19.34
C ASP A 441 -20.32 -9.35 -18.76
N TYR A 442 -21.05 -10.25 -18.09
CA TYR A 442 -22.41 -10.04 -17.59
C TYR A 442 -22.50 -9.88 -16.06
N GLY A 443 -21.37 -9.88 -15.36
CA GLY A 443 -21.27 -9.59 -13.92
C GLY A 443 -21.07 -10.79 -13.01
N LEU A 444 -20.91 -12.00 -13.55
CA LEU A 444 -20.43 -13.16 -12.81
C LEU A 444 -19.09 -12.82 -12.16
N TYR A 445 -18.95 -13.14 -10.88
CA TYR A 445 -17.72 -12.92 -10.13
C TYR A 445 -17.58 -13.99 -9.05
N ALA A 446 -16.44 -14.67 -9.05
CA ALA A 446 -16.08 -15.62 -8.00
C ALA A 446 -14.59 -15.52 -7.69
N VAL A 447 -14.24 -15.80 -6.44
CA VAL A 447 -12.85 -15.89 -5.97
C VAL A 447 -12.74 -17.14 -5.12
N THR A 448 -11.65 -17.88 -5.29
CA THR A 448 -11.35 -19.05 -4.46
C THR A 448 -9.84 -19.25 -4.40
N LEU A 449 -9.40 -20.12 -3.50
CA LEU A 449 -8.02 -20.57 -3.41
C LEU A 449 -7.82 -21.85 -4.22
N ALA A 450 -6.67 -21.96 -4.86
CA ALA A 450 -6.21 -23.19 -5.47
C ALA A 450 -5.82 -24.23 -4.41
N ASP A 451 -6.04 -25.50 -4.72
CA ASP A 451 -5.65 -26.62 -3.87
C ASP A 451 -4.11 -26.79 -3.79
N GLU A 452 -3.65 -27.83 -3.09
CA GLU A 452 -2.23 -28.17 -2.95
C GLU A 452 -1.54 -28.51 -4.29
N SER A 453 -2.32 -28.87 -5.31
CA SER A 453 -1.83 -29.12 -6.67
C SER A 453 -1.91 -27.89 -7.57
N GLY A 454 -2.48 -26.77 -7.09
CA GLY A 454 -2.69 -25.55 -7.86
C GLY A 454 -3.95 -25.55 -8.73
N ASN A 455 -4.88 -26.49 -8.51
CA ASN A 455 -6.09 -26.61 -9.30
C ASN A 455 -7.30 -25.94 -8.64
N VAL A 456 -8.26 -25.53 -9.47
CA VAL A 456 -9.55 -24.98 -9.04
C VAL A 456 -10.67 -25.52 -9.93
N VAL A 457 -11.83 -25.76 -9.33
CA VAL A 457 -13.07 -26.09 -10.04
C VAL A 457 -14.13 -25.04 -9.75
N PHE A 458 -14.70 -24.46 -10.80
CA PHE A 458 -15.83 -23.54 -10.71
C PHE A 458 -17.10 -24.19 -11.27
N PRO A 459 -18.18 -24.33 -10.48
CA PRO A 459 -19.51 -24.65 -11.00
C PRO A 459 -20.15 -23.36 -11.57
N LEU A 460 -20.47 -23.34 -12.85
CA LEU A 460 -20.88 -22.14 -13.58
C LEU A 460 -22.11 -22.38 -14.44
N ASN A 461 -22.89 -21.33 -14.65
CA ASN A 461 -23.84 -21.22 -15.76
C ASN A 461 -23.35 -20.09 -16.67
N VAL A 462 -22.94 -20.41 -17.88
CA VAL A 462 -22.32 -19.44 -18.80
C VAL A 462 -23.24 -19.12 -19.97
N VAL A 463 -23.23 -17.85 -20.38
CA VAL A 463 -24.08 -17.32 -21.45
C VAL A 463 -23.34 -17.36 -22.78
N GLU A 464 -24.02 -17.73 -23.87
CA GLU A 464 -23.48 -17.68 -25.24
C GLU A 464 -22.94 -16.28 -25.55
N ASP A 465 -21.89 -16.20 -26.36
CA ASP A 465 -21.17 -14.96 -26.72
C ASP A 465 -20.53 -14.19 -25.55
N SER A 466 -20.40 -14.80 -24.36
CA SER A 466 -19.61 -14.23 -23.25
C SER A 466 -18.12 -14.63 -23.30
N THR A 467 -17.28 -13.89 -22.58
CA THR A 467 -15.89 -14.27 -22.30
C THR A 467 -15.68 -14.46 -20.80
N ILE A 468 -15.28 -15.67 -20.40
CA ILE A 468 -14.81 -15.93 -19.03
C ILE A 468 -13.36 -15.50 -18.91
N THR A 469 -13.07 -14.63 -17.94
CA THR A 469 -11.72 -14.19 -17.59
C THR A 469 -11.32 -14.82 -16.26
N ILE A 470 -10.25 -15.62 -16.29
CA ILE A 470 -9.63 -16.23 -15.11
C ILE A 470 -8.34 -15.52 -14.82
N THR A 471 -8.10 -15.19 -13.55
CA THR A 471 -6.81 -14.65 -13.11
C THR A 471 -6.28 -15.44 -11.93
N VAL A 472 -5.09 -16.01 -12.08
CA VAL A 472 -4.34 -16.69 -11.02
C VAL A 472 -3.30 -15.73 -10.46
N SER A 473 -3.26 -15.54 -9.15
CA SER A 473 -2.41 -14.54 -8.48
C SER A 473 -2.05 -14.94 -7.06
N GLY A 474 -1.05 -14.29 -6.47
CA GLY A 474 -0.69 -14.51 -5.06
C GLY A 474 0.61 -13.81 -4.68
N PRO A 475 0.97 -13.81 -3.37
CA PRO A 475 2.18 -13.15 -2.88
C PRO A 475 3.47 -13.64 -3.57
N GLU A 476 3.52 -14.94 -3.87
CA GLU A 476 4.66 -15.65 -4.47
C GLU A 476 4.62 -15.67 -6.01
N TYR A 477 3.59 -15.07 -6.63
CA TYR A 477 3.32 -15.21 -8.06
C TYR A 477 3.17 -13.86 -8.77
N ASN A 478 3.65 -13.84 -10.02
CA ASN A 478 3.21 -12.88 -11.01
C ASN A 478 1.83 -13.29 -11.52
N ALA A 479 0.87 -12.36 -11.51
CA ALA A 479 -0.50 -12.65 -11.90
C ALA A 479 -0.62 -13.01 -13.40
N VAL A 480 -1.32 -14.11 -13.69
CA VAL A 480 -1.56 -14.60 -15.07
C VAL A 480 -3.05 -14.61 -15.35
N THR A 481 -3.44 -14.12 -16.52
CA THR A 481 -4.84 -14.05 -16.96
C THR A 481 -5.08 -14.92 -18.18
N LEU A 482 -6.16 -15.69 -18.16
CA LEU A 482 -6.65 -16.54 -19.25
C LEU A 482 -8.05 -16.07 -19.64
N ARG A 483 -8.33 -15.95 -20.94
CA ARG A 483 -9.65 -15.60 -21.48
C ARG A 483 -10.22 -16.77 -22.26
N ILE A 484 -11.42 -17.21 -21.90
CA ILE A 484 -12.09 -18.38 -22.46
C ILE A 484 -13.40 -17.89 -23.09
N PRO A 485 -13.53 -17.86 -24.42
CA PRO A 485 -14.79 -17.54 -25.08
C PRO A 485 -15.83 -18.65 -24.85
N VAL A 486 -17.10 -18.25 -24.76
CA VAL A 486 -18.25 -19.17 -24.68
C VAL A 486 -18.94 -19.22 -26.04
N ARG A 487 -18.99 -20.40 -26.65
CA ARG A 487 -19.49 -20.65 -28.01
C ARG A 487 -20.16 -22.01 -28.14
#